data_AF-A0A0W1RDC9-F1
#
_entry.id   AF-A0A0W1RDC9-F1
#
_cell.length_a   1.000
_cell.length_b   1.000
_cell.length_c   1.000
_cell.angle_alpha   90.00
_cell.angle_beta   90.00
_cell.angle_gamma   90.00
#
_symmetry.space_group_name_H-M   'P 1'
#
loop_
_entity.id
_entity.type
_entity.pdbx_description
1 polymer ?
#
loop_
_entity_poly.entity_id
_entity_poly.type
_entity_poly.pdbx_seq_one_letter_code
_entity_poly.pdbx_strand_id
1 'polypeptide(L)'
;MVKSALYLQDREISLAALEDSHKTTHDPYQWEVGRLDESDRDVLLEFWGLRDLYTVRDVTSLTAVYGYQTRVSAQGTDLSDSERLTRTFDHRDNMKRAYVARTNGRGLVFDVDTDRLYATVENAVSELDAANYDQLAAQELAVLDGIPVKELVDDEHDLVLTPLLHALEHALYQAASQEIGMDNVLGSKLLIEDGAIVLYERENVGSGGLAQLTLDEQGSVLKKFLRNAAEQLAHCGQFCSKGCPSCLYVDDFHCRPYLPSEVNRWVPPNALLNREIADEFIHAH
;
A
#
# COMPACT_ATOMS: atom_id res chain seq x y z
N MET A 1 18.70 -2.67 -4.83
CA MET A 1 17.68 -1.88 -4.10
C MET A 1 16.71 -1.28 -5.10
N VAL A 2 15.40 -1.26 -4.82
CA VAL A 2 14.38 -0.66 -5.67
C VAL A 2 13.74 0.52 -4.93
N LYS A 3 13.60 1.69 -5.56
CA LYS A 3 12.77 2.80 -5.06
C LYS A 3 11.66 3.07 -6.07
N SER A 4 10.41 3.16 -5.61
CA SER A 4 9.27 3.53 -6.43
C SER A 4 8.62 4.79 -5.88
N ALA A 5 8.38 5.76 -6.76
CA ALA A 5 7.64 6.98 -6.48
C ALA A 5 6.44 7.05 -7.41
N LEU A 6 5.35 7.64 -6.93
CA LEU A 6 4.15 7.89 -7.72
C LEU A 6 3.96 9.38 -7.93
N TYR A 7 3.51 9.73 -9.13
CA TYR A 7 3.24 11.09 -9.52
C TYR A 7 1.91 11.17 -10.27
N LEU A 8 1.23 12.30 -10.10
CA LEU A 8 0.21 12.75 -11.04
C LEU A 8 0.81 13.90 -11.83
N GLN A 9 0.93 13.70 -13.14
CA GLN A 9 1.64 14.61 -14.04
C GLN A 9 3.10 14.82 -13.56
N ASP A 10 3.39 15.99 -12.97
CA ASP A 10 4.71 16.37 -12.44
C ASP A 10 4.69 16.67 -10.92
N ARG A 11 3.64 16.25 -10.19
CA ARG A 11 3.50 16.43 -8.74
C ARG A 11 3.49 15.09 -8.02
N GLU A 12 4.06 15.04 -6.83
CA GLU A 12 3.92 13.88 -5.94
C GLU A 12 2.44 13.65 -5.61
N ILE A 13 2.07 12.39 -5.41
CA ILE A 13 0.70 12.02 -5.08
C ILE A 13 0.38 12.40 -3.64
N SER A 14 -0.80 12.99 -3.46
CA SER A 14 -1.55 13.07 -2.21
C SER A 14 -3.02 12.75 -2.51
N LEU A 15 -3.83 12.46 -1.49
CA LEU A 15 -5.25 12.22 -1.65
C LEU A 15 -5.96 13.40 -2.33
N ALA A 16 -5.66 14.63 -1.89
CA ALA A 16 -6.19 15.84 -2.51
C ALA A 16 -5.84 15.96 -4.00
N ALA A 17 -4.62 15.58 -4.40
CA ALA A 17 -4.22 15.59 -5.81
C ALA A 17 -4.93 14.49 -6.62
N LEU A 18 -5.15 13.31 -6.02
CA LEU A 18 -5.90 12.20 -6.62
C LEU A 18 -7.37 12.58 -6.84
N GLU A 19 -8.01 13.19 -5.86
CA GLU A 19 -9.39 13.69 -5.97
C GLU A 19 -9.54 14.76 -7.05
N ASP A 20 -8.65 15.76 -7.08
CA ASP A 20 -8.68 16.82 -8.09
C ASP A 20 -8.50 16.23 -9.50
N SER A 21 -7.56 15.30 -9.65
CA SER A 21 -7.34 14.57 -10.90
C SER A 21 -8.58 13.76 -11.33
N HIS A 22 -9.25 13.10 -10.39
CA HIS A 22 -10.51 12.39 -10.65
C HIS A 22 -11.60 13.35 -11.16
N LYS A 23 -11.82 14.48 -10.46
CA LYS A 23 -12.91 15.43 -10.75
C LYS A 23 -12.70 16.18 -12.07
N THR A 24 -11.45 16.43 -12.47
CA THR A 24 -11.13 17.31 -13.61
C THR A 24 -10.80 16.56 -14.90
N THR A 25 -10.44 15.27 -14.82
CA THR A 25 -10.03 14.50 -16.00
C THR A 25 -11.21 13.81 -16.65
N HIS A 26 -11.37 13.95 -17.96
CA HIS A 26 -12.37 13.21 -18.72
C HIS A 26 -11.79 11.87 -19.19
N ASP A 27 -12.33 10.78 -18.67
CA ASP A 27 -11.84 9.42 -18.96
C ASP A 27 -13.01 8.45 -19.18
N PRO A 28 -13.07 7.73 -20.32
CA PRO A 28 -14.15 6.79 -20.61
C PRO A 28 -14.24 5.64 -19.60
N TYR A 29 -13.18 5.37 -18.85
CA TYR A 29 -13.15 4.35 -17.79
C TYR A 29 -13.12 4.97 -16.40
N GLN A 30 -13.41 6.26 -16.28
CA GLN A 30 -13.62 6.89 -14.98
C GLN A 30 -14.77 6.17 -14.28
N TRP A 31 -14.55 5.81 -13.02
CA TRP A 31 -15.52 5.19 -12.15
C TRP A 31 -15.34 5.72 -10.73
N GLU A 32 -16.46 5.82 -10.00
CA GLU A 32 -16.53 6.17 -8.59
C GLU A 32 -17.62 5.32 -7.93
N VAL A 33 -17.49 5.07 -6.63
CA VAL A 33 -18.41 4.23 -5.86
C VAL A 33 -19.86 4.75 -5.90
N GLY A 34 -20.04 6.06 -6.12
CA GLY A 34 -21.33 6.70 -6.31
C GLY A 34 -22.14 6.19 -7.51
N ARG A 35 -21.53 5.41 -8.42
CA ARG A 35 -22.24 4.74 -9.52
C ARG A 35 -22.99 3.49 -9.10
N LEU A 36 -22.66 2.90 -7.96
CA LEU A 36 -23.40 1.78 -7.39
C LEU A 36 -24.77 2.25 -6.87
N ASP A 37 -25.72 1.34 -6.79
CA ASP A 37 -26.98 1.59 -6.10
C ASP A 37 -26.71 1.98 -4.64
N GLU A 38 -27.50 2.91 -4.10
CA GLU A 38 -27.30 3.51 -2.76
C GLU A 38 -27.08 2.45 -1.66
N SER A 39 -27.90 1.39 -1.65
CA SER A 39 -27.77 0.31 -0.68
C SER A 39 -26.46 -0.47 -0.81
N ASP A 40 -26.00 -0.70 -2.04
CA ASP A 40 -24.76 -1.43 -2.29
C ASP A 40 -23.53 -0.57 -1.97
N ARG A 41 -23.59 0.71 -2.32
CA ARG A 41 -22.57 1.71 -2.00
C ARG A 41 -22.38 1.80 -0.49
N ASP A 42 -23.46 2.04 0.25
CA ASP A 42 -23.38 2.29 1.69
C ASP A 42 -22.88 1.05 2.44
N VAL A 43 -23.35 -0.14 2.08
CA VAL A 43 -22.84 -1.41 2.65
C VAL A 43 -21.36 -1.62 2.32
N LEU A 44 -20.92 -1.32 1.10
CA LEU A 44 -19.52 -1.49 0.71
C LEU A 44 -18.60 -0.53 1.47
N LEU A 45 -18.97 0.76 1.51
CA LEU A 45 -18.21 1.80 2.21
C LEU A 45 -18.18 1.52 3.71
N GLU A 46 -19.31 1.13 4.30
CA GLU A 46 -19.38 0.75 5.71
C GLU A 46 -18.57 -0.52 5.99
N PHE A 47 -18.65 -1.56 5.18
CA PHE A 47 -17.90 -2.80 5.42
C PHE A 47 -16.39 -2.58 5.33
N TRP A 48 -15.92 -1.80 4.35
CA TRP A 48 -14.49 -1.52 4.19
C TRP A 48 -13.98 -0.33 4.98
N GLY A 49 -14.85 0.35 5.74
CA GLY A 49 -14.49 1.57 6.46
C GLY A 49 -13.96 2.67 5.54
N LEU A 50 -14.59 2.87 4.38
CA LEU A 50 -14.16 3.82 3.36
C LEU A 50 -15.03 5.07 3.37
N ARG A 51 -14.41 6.22 3.12
CA ARG A 51 -15.11 7.45 2.75
C ARG A 51 -15.47 7.47 1.28
N ASP A 52 -14.54 7.02 0.43
CA ASP A 52 -14.74 6.97 -1.02
C ASP A 52 -13.87 5.88 -1.68
N LEU A 53 -14.25 5.50 -2.90
CA LEU A 53 -13.51 4.58 -3.74
C LEU A 53 -13.66 4.99 -5.21
N TYR A 54 -12.56 5.33 -5.87
CA TYR A 54 -12.61 5.87 -7.22
C TYR A 54 -11.36 5.59 -8.04
N THR A 55 -11.51 5.64 -9.36
CA THR A 55 -10.39 5.47 -10.30
C THR A 55 -9.74 6.80 -10.62
N VAL A 56 -8.42 6.81 -10.77
CA VAL A 56 -7.65 7.97 -11.26
C VAL A 56 -6.86 7.56 -12.49
N ARG A 57 -6.78 8.45 -13.47
CA ARG A 57 -6.01 8.25 -14.70
C ARG A 57 -4.62 8.89 -14.58
N ASP A 58 -3.71 8.45 -15.43
CA ASP A 58 -2.40 9.05 -15.66
C ASP A 58 -1.48 9.05 -14.42
N VAL A 59 -1.69 8.06 -13.55
CA VAL A 59 -0.80 7.76 -12.42
C VAL A 59 0.53 7.29 -13.00
N THR A 60 1.56 8.10 -12.78
CA THR A 60 2.92 7.82 -13.25
C THR A 60 3.70 7.14 -12.14
N SER A 61 4.14 5.90 -12.38
CA SER A 61 5.10 5.22 -11.53
C SER A 61 6.51 5.42 -12.06
N LEU A 62 7.41 5.86 -11.18
CA LEU A 62 8.85 5.92 -11.43
C LEU A 62 9.55 4.89 -10.53
N THR A 63 10.03 3.82 -11.13
CA THR A 63 10.77 2.76 -10.42
C THR A 63 12.26 2.84 -10.77
N ALA A 64 13.09 3.12 -9.78
CA ALA A 64 14.55 3.11 -9.90
C ALA A 64 15.13 1.85 -9.23
N VAL A 65 15.81 1.01 -10.02
CA VAL A 65 16.53 -0.17 -9.57
C VAL A 65 18.03 0.13 -9.55
N TYR A 66 18.61 0.12 -8.36
CA TYR A 66 20.04 0.34 -8.14
C TYR A 66 20.80 -0.99 -8.17
N GLY A 67 21.88 -1.02 -8.97
CA GLY A 67 22.88 -2.09 -8.89
C GLY A 67 23.59 -2.06 -7.53
N TYR A 68 23.81 -3.24 -6.94
CA TYR A 68 24.45 -3.39 -5.64
C TYR A 68 25.80 -4.09 -5.75
N GLN A 69 26.75 -3.67 -4.92
CA GLN A 69 27.99 -4.41 -4.68
C GLN A 69 27.81 -5.25 -3.40
N THR A 70 27.77 -6.58 -3.52
CA THR A 70 27.87 -7.47 -2.36
C THR A 70 29.32 -7.51 -1.88
N ARG A 71 29.58 -7.04 -0.65
CA ARG A 71 30.90 -7.22 -0.01
C ARG A 71 30.96 -8.45 0.88
N VAL A 72 29.86 -9.17 1.07
CA VAL A 72 29.74 -10.20 2.10
C VAL A 72 29.16 -11.48 1.50
N SER A 73 29.92 -12.56 1.56
CA SER A 73 29.42 -13.92 1.36
C SER A 73 28.63 -14.33 2.61
N ALA A 74 27.38 -14.71 2.42
CA ALA A 74 26.47 -15.03 3.51
C ALA A 74 26.94 -16.26 4.34
N GLN A 75 27.52 -16.02 5.52
CA GLN A 75 27.37 -16.88 6.71
C GLN A 75 27.96 -16.19 7.96
N GLY A 76 27.11 -15.93 8.95
CA GLY A 76 27.52 -15.68 10.34
C GLY A 76 28.07 -14.28 10.69
N THR A 77 27.82 -13.25 9.88
CA THR A 77 28.31 -11.89 10.17
C THR A 77 27.18 -10.98 10.62
N ASP A 78 27.33 -10.40 11.81
CA ASP A 78 26.45 -9.37 12.35
C ASP A 78 26.71 -8.06 11.58
N LEU A 79 25.91 -7.81 10.54
CA LEU A 79 26.06 -6.64 9.67
C LEU A 79 25.32 -5.44 10.27
N SER A 80 26.03 -4.32 10.39
CA SER A 80 25.43 -3.04 10.78
C SER A 80 24.42 -2.57 9.73
N ASP A 81 23.41 -1.78 10.13
CA ASP A 81 22.38 -1.26 9.22
C ASP A 81 22.99 -0.54 8.01
N SER A 82 24.07 0.21 8.23
CA SER A 82 24.82 0.91 7.16
C SER A 82 25.47 -0.01 6.11
N GLU A 83 25.71 -1.28 6.45
CA GLU A 83 26.29 -2.30 5.58
C GLU A 83 25.23 -3.19 4.93
N ARG A 84 24.03 -3.27 5.52
CA ARG A 84 22.83 -3.82 4.89
C ARG A 84 22.28 -2.87 3.81
N LEU A 85 22.60 -1.58 3.90
CA LEU A 85 22.34 -0.63 2.84
C LEU A 85 23.15 -0.97 1.58
N THR A 86 22.44 -1.08 0.46
CA THR A 86 23.05 -1.25 -0.87
C THR A 86 23.98 -0.08 -1.16
N ARG A 87 25.28 -0.36 -1.31
CA ARG A 87 26.20 0.59 -1.91
C ARG A 87 26.01 0.55 -3.43
N THR A 88 25.61 1.68 -4.00
CA THR A 88 25.62 1.89 -5.45
C THR A 88 27.07 1.88 -5.95
N PHE A 89 27.31 1.44 -7.17
CA PHE A 89 28.64 1.57 -7.79
C PHE A 89 29.07 3.05 -7.78
N ASP A 90 30.06 3.40 -6.97
CA ASP A 90 30.71 4.71 -7.01
C ASP A 90 31.64 4.74 -8.23
N HIS A 91 31.24 5.50 -9.26
CA HIS A 91 32.14 5.89 -10.34
C HIS A 91 32.71 7.29 -10.07
N ARG A 92 33.89 7.56 -10.64
CA ARG A 92 34.65 8.81 -10.48
C ARG A 92 33.91 10.09 -10.91
N ASP A 93 32.72 9.96 -11.51
CA ASP A 93 31.95 11.08 -12.09
C ASP A 93 30.64 11.41 -11.32
N ASN A 94 30.49 11.00 -10.06
CA ASN A 94 29.27 11.18 -9.24
C ASN A 94 27.97 10.57 -9.83
N MET A 95 28.03 9.86 -10.96
CA MET A 95 26.87 9.24 -11.59
C MET A 95 26.57 7.86 -10.99
N LYS A 96 25.41 7.72 -10.35
CA LYS A 96 24.90 6.42 -9.87
C LYS A 96 24.31 5.62 -11.03
N ARG A 97 24.74 4.38 -11.23
CA ARG A 97 24.10 3.47 -12.20
C ARG A 97 22.79 2.92 -11.62
N ALA A 98 21.67 3.41 -12.14
CA ALA A 98 20.34 2.90 -11.86
C ALA A 98 19.63 2.58 -13.18
N TYR A 99 18.87 1.49 -13.21
CA TYR A 99 17.87 1.27 -14.23
C TYR A 99 16.59 1.96 -13.79
N VAL A 100 16.04 2.84 -14.62
CA VAL A 100 14.82 3.59 -14.30
C VAL A 100 13.75 3.20 -15.30
N ALA A 101 12.61 2.74 -14.77
CA ALA A 101 11.39 2.53 -15.52
C ALA A 101 10.40 3.64 -15.15
N ARG A 102 9.84 4.30 -16.16
CA ARG A 102 8.71 5.23 -16.00
C ARG A 102 7.53 4.63 -16.73
N THR A 103 6.46 4.38 -16.01
CA THR A 103 5.21 3.85 -16.53
C THR A 103 4.08 4.78 -16.15
N ASN A 104 3.07 4.82 -17.00
CA ASN A 104 1.88 5.63 -16.80
C ASN A 104 0.69 4.70 -17.01
N GLY A 105 -0.25 4.72 -16.08
CA GLY A 105 -1.45 3.91 -16.13
C GLY A 105 -2.51 4.44 -15.18
N ARG A 106 -3.41 3.55 -14.78
CA ARG A 106 -4.52 3.87 -13.88
C ARG A 106 -4.16 3.63 -12.42
N GLY A 107 -4.88 4.33 -11.55
CA GLY A 107 -4.95 4.06 -10.12
C GLY A 107 -6.37 3.75 -9.68
N LEU A 108 -6.52 2.95 -8.64
CA LEU A 108 -7.74 2.74 -7.87
C LEU A 108 -7.43 3.18 -6.44
N VAL A 109 -8.16 4.19 -5.97
CA VAL A 109 -7.90 4.86 -4.69
C VAL A 109 -8.97 4.46 -3.70
N PHE A 110 -8.53 3.95 -2.55
CA PHE A 110 -9.35 3.66 -1.38
C PHE A 110 -9.10 4.77 -0.37
N ASP A 111 -10.04 5.71 -0.27
CA ASP A 111 -10.04 6.77 0.75
C ASP A 111 -10.65 6.18 2.02
N VAL A 112 -9.82 5.92 3.02
CA VAL A 112 -10.22 5.22 4.23
C VAL A 112 -10.73 6.22 5.26
N ASP A 113 -11.77 5.85 6.00
CA ASP A 113 -12.29 6.68 7.07
C ASP A 113 -11.30 6.76 8.24
N THR A 114 -10.55 7.86 8.29
CA THR A 114 -9.51 8.11 9.29
C THR A 114 -10.05 8.14 10.72
N ASP A 115 -11.30 8.56 10.92
CA ASP A 115 -11.93 8.58 12.24
C ASP A 115 -12.19 7.15 12.73
N ARG A 116 -12.67 6.28 11.83
CA ARG A 116 -12.85 4.86 12.13
C ARG A 116 -11.52 4.15 12.33
N LEU A 117 -10.53 4.39 11.48
CA LEU A 117 -9.19 3.83 11.63
C LEU A 117 -8.62 4.17 13.02
N TYR A 118 -8.70 5.45 13.40
CA TYR A 118 -8.25 5.90 14.72
C TYR A 118 -9.02 5.21 15.85
N ALA A 119 -10.35 5.13 15.77
CA ALA A 119 -11.17 4.45 16.77
C ALA A 119 -10.84 2.95 16.89
N THR A 120 -10.56 2.26 15.77
CA THR A 120 -10.13 0.86 15.81
C THR A 120 -8.80 0.71 16.53
N VAL A 121 -7.82 1.56 16.25
CA VAL A 121 -6.51 1.53 16.93
C VAL A 121 -6.66 1.88 18.41
N GLU A 122 -7.44 2.90 18.75
CA GLU A 122 -7.71 3.30 20.14
C GLU A 122 -8.36 2.18 20.95
N ASN A 123 -9.24 1.38 20.35
CA ASN A 123 -9.84 0.22 21.01
C ASN A 123 -8.87 -0.96 21.17
N ALA A 124 -7.92 -1.12 20.24
CA ALA A 124 -6.94 -2.20 20.26
C ALA A 124 -5.76 -1.93 21.22
N VAL A 125 -5.45 -0.64 21.48
CA VAL A 125 -4.27 -0.22 22.26
C VAL A 125 -4.69 0.40 23.58
N SER A 126 -4.19 -0.15 24.70
CA SER A 126 -4.61 0.27 26.05
C SER A 126 -4.13 1.68 26.44
N GLU A 127 -3.00 2.14 25.89
CA GLU A 127 -2.41 3.45 26.16
C GLU A 127 -1.96 4.06 24.83
N LEU A 128 -2.82 4.88 24.22
CA LEU A 128 -2.52 5.60 22.98
C LEU A 128 -2.15 7.05 23.28
N ASP A 129 -0.93 7.45 22.92
CA ASP A 129 -0.39 8.81 23.13
C ASP A 129 -0.78 9.80 22.01
N ALA A 130 -1.71 9.42 21.13
CA ALA A 130 -2.27 10.26 20.07
C ALA A 130 -3.72 10.62 20.41
N ALA A 131 -4.13 11.87 20.15
CA ALA A 131 -5.50 12.32 20.38
C ALA A 131 -6.42 12.19 19.15
N ASN A 132 -5.83 11.94 17.98
CA ASN A 132 -6.54 11.77 16.71
C ASN A 132 -5.64 11.07 15.68
N TYR A 133 -6.22 10.78 14.52
CA TYR A 133 -5.55 10.14 13.40
C TYR A 133 -4.25 10.85 12.98
N ASP A 134 -4.31 12.16 12.73
CA ASP A 134 -3.17 12.93 12.22
C ASP A 134 -1.95 12.84 13.16
N GLN A 135 -2.19 12.89 14.48
CA GLN A 135 -1.15 12.73 15.48
C GLN A 135 -0.58 11.32 15.48
N LEU A 136 -1.44 10.29 15.37
CA LEU A 136 -1.02 8.90 15.31
C LEU A 136 -0.18 8.61 14.06
N ALA A 137 -0.64 9.04 12.89
CA ALA A 137 0.06 8.91 11.63
C ALA A 137 1.45 9.57 11.69
N ALA A 138 1.52 10.81 12.17
CA ALA A 138 2.80 11.52 12.32
C ALA A 138 3.76 10.83 13.31
N GLN A 139 3.25 10.31 14.42
CA GLN A 139 4.05 9.57 15.40
C GLN A 139 4.61 8.29 14.79
N GLU A 140 3.79 7.49 14.12
CA GLU A 140 4.23 6.23 13.52
C GLU A 140 5.22 6.44 12.36
N LEU A 141 5.00 7.45 11.50
CA LEU A 141 5.95 7.82 10.45
C LEU A 141 7.32 8.21 11.04
N ALA A 142 7.33 8.98 12.14
CA ALA A 142 8.57 9.34 12.83
C ALA A 142 9.28 8.12 13.43
N VAL A 143 8.53 7.17 13.99
CA VAL A 143 9.07 5.89 14.48
C VAL A 143 9.65 5.08 13.32
N LEU A 144 8.93 4.91 12.21
CA LEU A 144 9.40 4.15 11.03
C LEU A 144 10.72 4.68 10.47
N ASP A 145 10.87 6.02 10.41
CA ASP A 145 12.11 6.64 9.94
C ASP A 145 13.26 6.48 10.94
N GLY A 146 12.97 6.47 12.24
CA GLY A 146 13.97 6.45 13.32
C GLY A 146 14.39 5.07 13.86
N ILE A 147 13.50 4.08 13.87
CA ILE A 147 13.70 2.80 14.56
C ILE A 147 14.63 1.85 13.77
N PRO A 148 15.58 1.12 14.38
CA PRO A 148 16.43 0.16 13.66
C PRO A 148 15.64 -0.89 12.86
N VAL A 149 16.18 -1.32 11.71
CA VAL A 149 15.50 -2.33 10.86
C VAL A 149 15.30 -3.65 11.61
N LYS A 150 16.25 -4.00 12.48
CA LYS A 150 16.16 -5.22 13.28
C LYS A 150 14.96 -5.19 14.24
N GLU A 151 14.72 -4.06 14.91
CA GLU A 151 13.58 -3.89 15.81
C GLU A 151 12.24 -3.99 15.05
N LEU A 152 12.18 -3.54 13.79
CA LEU A 152 11.02 -3.77 12.89
C LEU A 152 10.79 -5.26 12.59
N VAL A 153 11.86 -6.03 12.39
CA VAL A 153 11.75 -7.47 12.06
C VAL A 153 11.43 -8.31 13.30
N ASP A 154 12.01 -7.93 14.43
CA ASP A 154 11.87 -8.64 15.70
C ASP A 154 10.58 -8.25 16.44
N ASP A 155 9.76 -7.34 15.87
CA ASP A 155 8.49 -6.84 16.42
C ASP A 155 8.65 -6.12 17.77
N GLU A 156 9.78 -5.44 17.95
CA GLU A 156 10.10 -4.68 19.15
C GLU A 156 9.66 -3.21 18.99
N HIS A 157 8.41 -2.97 18.59
CA HIS A 157 7.86 -1.63 18.36
C HIS A 157 6.36 -1.53 18.67
N ASP A 158 5.91 -0.30 18.93
CA ASP A 158 4.51 -0.01 19.27
C ASP A 158 3.66 0.48 18.07
N LEU A 159 4.11 0.22 16.83
CA LEU A 159 3.36 0.57 15.62
C LEU A 159 2.10 -0.28 15.48
N VAL A 160 0.96 0.34 15.18
CA VAL A 160 -0.34 -0.33 15.04
C VAL A 160 -1.09 0.09 13.78
N LEU A 161 -1.18 1.39 13.50
CA LEU A 161 -1.83 1.94 12.30
C LEU A 161 -1.13 1.47 11.02
N THR A 162 0.20 1.53 11.00
CA THR A 162 1.00 1.17 9.82
C THR A 162 0.88 -0.32 9.49
N PRO A 163 1.08 -1.27 10.44
CA PRO A 163 0.85 -2.69 10.17
C PRO A 163 -0.59 -3.03 9.76
N LEU A 164 -1.59 -2.30 10.28
CA LEU A 164 -3.01 -2.43 9.90
C LEU A 164 -3.20 -2.04 8.43
N LEU A 165 -2.85 -0.80 8.06
CA LEU A 165 -2.99 -0.29 6.69
C LEU A 165 -2.22 -1.15 5.69
N HIS A 166 -1.05 -1.63 6.08
CA HIS A 166 -0.23 -2.49 5.24
C HIS A 166 -0.84 -3.87 5.01
N ALA A 167 -1.47 -4.46 6.03
CA ALA A 167 -2.20 -5.71 5.86
C ALA A 167 -3.41 -5.54 4.93
N LEU A 168 -4.16 -4.44 5.04
CA LEU A 168 -5.23 -4.10 4.09
C LEU A 168 -4.69 -3.95 2.66
N GLU A 169 -3.60 -3.20 2.50
CA GLU A 169 -2.95 -2.97 1.20
C GLU A 169 -2.50 -4.27 0.54
N HIS A 170 -1.90 -5.19 1.29
CA HIS A 170 -1.55 -6.53 0.80
C HIS A 170 -2.76 -7.34 0.35
N ALA A 171 -3.82 -7.39 1.17
CA ALA A 171 -5.04 -8.11 0.83
C ALA A 171 -5.69 -7.56 -0.45
N LEU A 172 -5.79 -6.24 -0.57
CA LEU A 172 -6.31 -5.57 -1.75
C LEU A 172 -5.41 -5.81 -2.97
N TYR A 173 -4.09 -5.68 -2.84
CA TYR A 173 -3.15 -5.94 -3.94
C TYR A 173 -3.26 -7.37 -4.46
N GLN A 174 -3.28 -8.35 -3.56
CA GLN A 174 -3.33 -9.77 -3.93
C GLN A 174 -4.67 -10.14 -4.56
N ALA A 175 -5.79 -9.72 -3.95
CA ALA A 175 -7.11 -9.97 -4.50
C ALA A 175 -7.30 -9.29 -5.87
N ALA A 176 -6.80 -8.05 -6.03
CA ALA A 176 -6.85 -7.35 -7.31
C ALA A 176 -6.05 -8.11 -8.37
N SER A 177 -4.82 -8.51 -8.07
CA SER A 177 -3.95 -9.27 -8.98
C SER A 177 -4.59 -10.59 -9.43
N GLN A 178 -5.27 -11.29 -8.52
CA GLN A 178 -6.00 -12.53 -8.82
C GLN A 178 -7.21 -12.29 -9.72
N GLU A 179 -8.00 -11.24 -9.46
CA GLU A 179 -9.21 -10.95 -10.23
C GLU A 179 -8.90 -10.43 -11.64
N ILE A 180 -7.84 -9.63 -11.83
CA ILE A 180 -7.41 -9.21 -13.17
C ILE A 180 -6.70 -10.32 -13.95
N GLY A 181 -6.22 -11.37 -13.27
CA GLY A 181 -5.51 -12.50 -13.87
C GLY A 181 -4.17 -12.14 -14.50
N MET A 182 -3.53 -11.06 -14.04
CA MET A 182 -2.24 -10.58 -14.54
C MET A 182 -1.24 -10.43 -13.40
N ASP A 183 -0.19 -11.23 -13.45
CA ASP A 183 0.90 -11.17 -12.49
C ASP A 183 1.80 -9.95 -12.76
N ASN A 184 2.27 -9.31 -11.70
CA ASN A 184 3.32 -8.27 -11.73
C ASN A 184 2.95 -6.96 -12.46
N VAL A 185 1.71 -6.81 -12.89
CA VAL A 185 1.22 -5.62 -13.60
C VAL A 185 0.80 -4.50 -12.64
N LEU A 186 0.40 -4.87 -11.42
CA LEU A 186 -0.01 -3.91 -10.40
C LEU A 186 1.13 -3.57 -9.43
N GLY A 187 1.00 -2.42 -8.81
CA GLY A 187 1.66 -2.06 -7.57
C GLY A 187 0.66 -1.45 -6.61
N SER A 188 1.10 -1.26 -5.39
CA SER A 188 0.30 -0.64 -4.34
C SER A 188 1.15 0.36 -3.56
N LYS A 189 0.50 1.40 -3.05
CA LYS A 189 1.08 2.42 -2.18
C LYS A 189 0.10 2.79 -1.06
N LEU A 190 0.65 3.16 0.08
CA LEU A 190 0.01 3.81 1.19
C LEU A 190 0.33 5.30 1.16
N LEU A 191 -0.68 6.10 1.48
CA LEU A 191 -0.58 7.49 1.91
C LEU A 191 -1.01 7.48 3.38
N ILE A 192 -0.06 7.26 4.29
CA ILE A 192 -0.34 7.15 5.73
C ILE A 192 -0.87 8.49 6.26
N GLU A 193 -0.30 9.61 5.83
CA GLU A 193 -0.78 10.93 6.30
C GLU A 193 -2.24 11.19 5.90
N ASP A 194 -2.62 10.75 4.70
CA ASP A 194 -3.97 10.96 4.16
C ASP A 194 -4.96 9.84 4.53
N GLY A 195 -4.48 8.70 5.01
CA GLY A 195 -5.32 7.51 5.25
C GLY A 195 -5.85 6.89 3.97
N ALA A 196 -4.99 6.71 2.96
CA ALA A 196 -5.41 6.17 1.67
C ALA A 196 -4.52 5.03 1.17
N ILE A 197 -5.14 4.11 0.43
CA ILE A 197 -4.47 3.02 -0.28
C ILE A 197 -4.65 3.25 -1.77
N VAL A 198 -3.56 3.18 -2.53
CA VAL A 198 -3.56 3.37 -3.99
C VAL A 198 -3.04 2.10 -4.65
N LEU A 199 -3.92 1.37 -5.32
CA LEU A 199 -3.50 0.37 -6.31
C LEU A 199 -3.22 1.08 -7.62
N TYR A 200 -2.14 0.75 -8.31
CA TYR A 200 -1.78 1.40 -9.57
C TYR A 200 -1.15 0.43 -10.56
N GLU A 201 -1.23 0.76 -11.84
CA GLU A 201 -0.62 -0.02 -12.91
C GLU A 201 0.87 0.31 -13.03
N ARG A 202 1.72 -0.71 -12.86
CA ARG A 202 3.17 -0.63 -13.02
C ARG A 202 3.61 -0.86 -14.45
N GLU A 203 2.75 -1.43 -15.28
CA GLU A 203 3.01 -1.67 -16.70
C GLU A 203 1.89 -1.07 -17.56
N ASN A 204 2.15 -0.90 -18.86
CA ASN A 204 1.11 -0.40 -19.77
C ASN A 204 0.15 -1.55 -20.13
N VAL A 205 -1.04 -1.54 -19.54
CA VAL A 205 -2.06 -2.60 -19.65
C VAL A 205 -3.11 -2.32 -20.72
N GLY A 206 -2.85 -1.41 -21.66
CA GLY A 206 -3.82 -1.07 -22.72
C GLY A 206 -5.10 -0.45 -22.16
N SER A 207 -6.22 -1.19 -22.19
CA SER A 207 -7.53 -0.70 -21.71
C SER A 207 -7.64 -0.59 -20.18
N GLY A 208 -6.62 -1.03 -19.44
CA GLY A 208 -6.51 -0.90 -17.99
C GLY A 208 -6.90 -2.17 -17.26
N GLY A 209 -5.96 -2.77 -16.53
CA GLY A 209 -6.22 -3.91 -15.64
C GLY A 209 -7.12 -3.51 -14.47
N LEU A 210 -6.85 -2.36 -13.85
CA LEU A 210 -7.68 -1.87 -12.73
C LEU A 210 -9.08 -1.47 -13.17
N ALA A 211 -9.24 -1.01 -14.42
CA ALA A 211 -10.56 -0.71 -14.97
C ALA A 211 -11.45 -1.97 -14.97
N GLN A 212 -10.89 -3.18 -15.15
CA GLN A 212 -11.68 -4.42 -15.15
C GLN A 212 -12.40 -4.67 -13.83
N LEU A 213 -11.83 -4.20 -12.71
CA LEU A 213 -12.46 -4.32 -11.40
C LEU A 213 -13.70 -3.43 -11.29
N THR A 214 -13.76 -2.34 -12.04
CA THR A 214 -14.78 -1.28 -11.96
C THR A 214 -15.59 -1.12 -13.24
N LEU A 215 -15.42 -1.98 -14.25
CA LEU A 215 -16.09 -1.89 -15.55
C LEU A 215 -17.59 -2.22 -15.47
N ASP A 216 -17.97 -3.06 -14.50
CA ASP A 216 -19.37 -3.44 -14.28
C ASP A 216 -20.07 -2.35 -13.44
N GLU A 217 -21.12 -1.74 -14.01
CA GLU A 217 -21.92 -0.71 -13.33
C GLU A 217 -22.60 -1.24 -12.05
N GLN A 218 -22.93 -2.54 -12.00
CA GLN A 218 -23.50 -3.17 -10.80
C GLN A 218 -22.44 -3.53 -9.75
N GLY A 219 -21.15 -3.35 -10.09
CA GLY A 219 -20.02 -3.60 -9.21
C GLY A 219 -19.82 -5.07 -8.83
N SER A 220 -20.31 -6.04 -9.61
CA SER A 220 -20.19 -7.46 -9.23
C SER A 220 -18.73 -7.93 -9.14
N VAL A 221 -17.89 -7.48 -10.08
CA VAL A 221 -16.45 -7.76 -10.08
C VAL A 221 -15.78 -7.08 -8.89
N LEU A 222 -16.07 -5.80 -8.65
CA LEU A 222 -15.58 -5.05 -7.50
C LEU A 222 -15.93 -5.74 -6.19
N LYS A 223 -17.20 -6.11 -5.98
CA LYS A 223 -17.68 -6.80 -4.78
C LYS A 223 -17.01 -8.16 -4.61
N LYS A 224 -16.78 -8.91 -5.69
CA LYS A 224 -16.05 -10.18 -5.66
C LYS A 224 -14.59 -9.97 -5.25
N PHE A 225 -13.91 -9.01 -5.87
CA PHE A 225 -12.56 -8.59 -5.53
C PHE A 225 -12.44 -8.24 -4.04
N LEU A 226 -13.30 -7.34 -3.55
CA LEU A 226 -13.34 -6.92 -2.17
C LEU A 226 -13.64 -8.08 -1.23
N ARG A 227 -14.63 -8.92 -1.54
CA ARG A 227 -14.91 -10.11 -0.73
C ARG A 227 -13.69 -11.02 -0.61
N ASN A 228 -12.96 -11.27 -1.70
CA ASN A 228 -11.75 -12.09 -1.65
C ASN A 228 -10.65 -11.44 -0.78
N ALA A 229 -10.50 -10.11 -0.82
CA ALA A 229 -9.56 -9.40 0.04
C ALA A 229 -9.93 -9.57 1.53
N ALA A 230 -11.22 -9.43 1.87
CA ALA A 230 -11.72 -9.66 3.22
C ALA A 230 -11.51 -11.12 3.67
N GLU A 231 -11.75 -12.11 2.79
CA GLU A 231 -11.49 -13.52 3.08
C GLU A 231 -10.01 -13.80 3.39
N GLN A 232 -9.07 -13.11 2.71
CA GLN A 232 -7.62 -13.23 2.96
C GLN A 232 -7.19 -12.62 4.30
N LEU A 233 -7.92 -11.62 4.78
CA LEU A 233 -7.73 -11.03 6.10
C LEU A 233 -8.32 -11.94 7.18
N ALA A 234 -9.58 -12.36 7.03
CA ALA A 234 -10.25 -13.18 8.03
C ALA A 234 -9.65 -14.59 8.19
N HIS A 235 -9.14 -15.19 7.10
CA HIS A 235 -8.74 -16.60 7.10
C HIS A 235 -7.37 -16.84 6.47
N CYS A 236 -6.57 -17.67 7.14
CA CYS A 236 -5.38 -18.27 6.56
C CYS A 236 -5.39 -19.78 6.80
N GLY A 237 -5.20 -20.56 5.74
CA GLY A 237 -5.11 -22.02 5.84
C GLY A 237 -3.94 -22.53 6.69
N GLN A 238 -3.00 -21.65 7.06
CA GLN A 238 -1.87 -21.93 7.96
C GLN A 238 -2.05 -21.32 9.36
N PHE A 239 -3.20 -20.71 9.67
CA PHE A 239 -3.52 -20.14 10.98
C PHE A 239 -2.47 -19.17 11.55
N CYS A 240 -1.87 -18.33 10.70
CA CYS A 240 -0.95 -17.29 11.18
C CYS A 240 -1.71 -16.08 11.75
N SER A 241 -1.13 -15.41 12.74
CA SER A 241 -1.71 -14.21 13.38
C SER A 241 -1.42 -12.91 12.63
N LYS A 242 -0.22 -12.78 12.04
CA LYS A 242 0.23 -11.56 11.34
C LYS A 242 0.03 -11.63 9.83
N GLY A 243 0.62 -12.65 9.23
CA GLY A 243 0.71 -12.87 7.79
C GLY A 243 1.75 -13.94 7.52
N CYS A 244 1.64 -14.64 6.40
CA CYS A 244 2.62 -15.64 5.98
C CYS A 244 2.68 -15.75 4.44
N PRO A 245 3.69 -16.45 3.89
CA PRO A 245 3.85 -16.69 2.45
C PRO A 245 2.63 -17.26 1.73
N SER A 246 1.69 -17.89 2.45
CA SER A 246 0.49 -18.51 1.86
C SER A 246 -0.75 -17.60 1.85
N CYS A 247 -0.65 -16.39 2.39
CA CYS A 247 -1.73 -15.42 2.48
C CYS A 247 -1.16 -14.04 2.14
N LEU A 248 -1.21 -13.08 3.07
CA LEU A 248 -0.86 -11.68 2.89
C LEU A 248 0.57 -11.37 2.46
N TYR A 249 1.51 -12.32 2.37
CA TYR A 249 2.87 -11.96 1.97
C TYR A 249 2.94 -11.60 0.49
N VAL A 250 3.52 -10.44 0.21
CA VAL A 250 3.82 -9.98 -1.12
C VAL A 250 5.34 -9.98 -1.30
N ASP A 251 5.83 -10.33 -2.48
CA ASP A 251 7.27 -10.29 -2.76
C ASP A 251 7.82 -8.88 -2.47
N ASP A 252 8.98 -8.79 -1.83
CA ASP A 252 9.64 -7.54 -1.48
C ASP A 252 9.89 -6.61 -2.69
N PHE A 253 9.93 -7.17 -3.91
CA PHE A 253 10.00 -6.38 -5.14
C PHE A 253 8.67 -5.65 -5.46
N HIS A 254 7.55 -6.23 -5.06
CA HIS A 254 6.20 -5.69 -5.26
C HIS A 254 5.76 -4.83 -4.09
N CYS A 255 6.20 -5.16 -2.89
CA CYS A 255 5.83 -4.42 -1.70
C CYS A 255 6.88 -3.36 -1.32
N ARG A 256 6.52 -2.12 -1.56
CA ARG A 256 7.18 -0.90 -1.09
C ARG A 256 6.04 0.06 -0.78
N PRO A 257 5.25 -0.20 0.26
CA PRO A 257 3.91 0.36 0.35
C PRO A 257 4.01 1.88 0.56
N TYR A 258 5.00 2.35 1.30
CA TYR A 258 5.11 3.77 1.64
C TYR A 258 5.56 4.63 0.44
N LEU A 259 5.03 5.85 0.36
CA LEU A 259 5.64 6.85 -0.52
C LEU A 259 7.02 7.25 0.01
N PRO A 260 8.00 7.52 -0.88
CA PRO A 260 9.33 7.96 -0.45
C PRO A 260 9.35 9.28 0.32
N SER A 261 8.31 10.12 0.17
CA SER A 261 8.11 11.37 0.91
C SER A 261 7.72 11.12 2.37
N GLU A 262 6.98 10.04 2.64
CA GLU A 262 6.52 9.66 3.99
C GLU A 262 7.56 8.84 4.75
N VAL A 263 8.21 7.87 4.07
CA VAL A 263 9.26 7.02 4.67
C VAL A 263 10.50 7.04 3.79
N ASN A 264 11.58 7.62 4.33
CA ASN A 264 12.79 7.94 3.56
C ASN A 264 13.79 6.78 3.46
N ARG A 265 13.53 5.69 4.16
CA ARG A 265 14.40 4.51 4.28
C ARG A 265 13.75 3.23 3.75
N TRP A 266 14.54 2.16 3.73
CA TRP A 266 13.98 0.84 3.45
C TRP A 266 13.36 0.25 4.72
N VAL A 267 12.12 -0.20 4.59
CA VAL A 267 11.40 -0.98 5.59
C VAL A 267 11.19 -2.39 5.03
N PRO A 268 11.47 -3.45 5.79
CA PRO A 268 11.20 -4.82 5.36
C PRO A 268 9.69 -4.98 5.13
N PRO A 269 9.27 -5.28 3.89
CA PRO A 269 7.85 -5.20 3.54
C PRO A 269 6.98 -6.14 4.39
N ASN A 270 7.33 -7.40 4.49
CA ASN A 270 6.51 -8.36 5.23
C ASN A 270 6.71 -8.34 6.76
N ALA A 271 7.54 -7.44 7.31
CA ALA A 271 7.76 -7.34 8.75
C ALA A 271 6.63 -6.61 9.47
N LEU A 272 5.96 -5.67 8.80
CA LEU A 272 4.91 -4.84 9.37
C LEU A 272 3.55 -5.26 8.84
N LEU A 273 3.05 -6.40 9.32
CA LEU A 273 1.72 -6.89 8.98
C LEU A 273 0.97 -7.21 10.26
N ASN A 274 -0.24 -6.65 10.40
CA ASN A 274 -1.14 -7.02 11.46
C ASN A 274 -2.52 -7.37 10.89
N ARG A 275 -2.69 -8.66 10.58
CA ARG A 275 -3.98 -9.19 10.11
C ARG A 275 -5.09 -8.97 11.13
N GLU A 276 -4.85 -9.31 12.39
CA GLU A 276 -5.93 -9.35 13.39
C GLU A 276 -6.61 -7.98 13.51
N ILE A 277 -5.82 -6.91 13.61
CA ILE A 277 -6.36 -5.55 13.69
C ILE A 277 -6.96 -5.10 12.34
N ALA A 278 -6.39 -5.51 11.20
CA ALA A 278 -6.97 -5.21 9.89
C ALA A 278 -8.31 -5.94 9.65
N ASP A 279 -8.47 -7.16 10.17
CA ASP A 279 -9.71 -7.93 10.15
C ASP A 279 -10.75 -7.33 11.10
N GLU A 280 -10.33 -6.90 12.28
CA GLU A 280 -11.18 -6.15 13.22
C GLU A 280 -11.66 -4.83 12.60
N PHE A 281 -10.80 -4.10 11.89
CA PHE A 281 -11.18 -2.86 11.21
C PHE A 281 -12.33 -3.05 10.23
N ILE A 282 -12.28 -4.08 9.38
CA ILE A 282 -13.34 -4.36 8.39
C ILE A 282 -14.59 -5.00 9.02
N HIS A 283 -14.49 -5.62 10.21
CA HIS A 283 -15.63 -6.26 10.89
C HIS A 283 -16.17 -5.48 12.10
N ALA A 284 -15.59 -4.33 12.44
CA ALA A 284 -16.06 -3.45 13.51
C ALA A 284 -17.40 -2.81 13.12
N HIS A 285 -18.51 -3.45 13.51
CA HIS A 285 -19.88 -2.97 13.37
C HIS A 285 -20.62 -2.99 14.71
#